data_AF-A0A2G6ZQY6-F1
#
_entry.id   AF-A0A2G6ZQY6-F1
#
_cell.length_a   1.000
_cell.length_b   1.000
_cell.length_c   1.000
_cell.angle_alpha   90.00
_cell.angle_beta   90.00
_cell.angle_gamma   90.00
#
_symmetry.space_group_name_H-M   'P 1'
#
loop_
_entity.id
_entity.type
_entity.pdbx_description
1 polymer ?
#
loop_
_entity_poly.entity_id
_entity_poly.type
_entity_poly.pdbx_seq_one_letter_code
_entity_poly.pdbx_strand_id
1 'polypeptide(L)' 'MSLYLSPQEVDDLCTPLTQRAAQKRFIEKVLGIPVAGRRPDGVPIVGRAVAEERLKQKQATEAQSRGFNWRK' A
#
# COMPACT_ATOMS: atom_id res chain seq x y z
N MET A 1 -3.58 -10.41 -17.00
CA MET A 1 -3.20 -9.66 -15.79
C MET A 1 -4.05 -10.16 -14.63
N SER A 2 -3.43 -10.55 -13.50
CA SER A 2 -4.19 -10.94 -12.30
C SER A 2 -4.87 -9.71 -11.71
N LEU A 3 -6.14 -9.85 -11.29
CA LEU A 3 -6.90 -8.78 -10.64
C LEU A 3 -6.34 -8.45 -9.24
N TYR A 4 -5.63 -9.39 -8.63
CA TYR A 4 -5.09 -9.29 -7.28
C TYR A 4 -3.56 -9.38 -7.28
N LEU A 5 -2.95 -8.71 -6.30
CA LEU A 5 -1.52 -8.84 -6.02
C LEU A 5 -1.19 -10.27 -5.56
N SER A 6 -0.04 -10.76 -6.01
CA SER A 6 0.52 -12.02 -5.53
C SER A 6 1.05 -11.87 -4.10
N PRO A 7 1.24 -12.97 -3.36
CA PRO A 7 1.81 -12.91 -2.01
C PRO A 7 3.18 -12.22 -1.95
N GLN A 8 4.04 -12.48 -2.93
CA GLN A 8 5.37 -11.85 -3.03
C GLN A 8 5.25 -10.34 -3.25
N GLU A 9 4.37 -9.90 -4.16
CA GLU A 9 4.16 -8.46 -4.38
C GLU A 9 3.61 -7.76 -3.13
N VAL A 10 2.78 -8.44 -2.33
CA VAL A 10 2.28 -7.92 -1.05
C VAL A 10 3.41 -7.82 -0.03
N ASP A 11 4.29 -8.81 0.02
CA ASP A 11 5.46 -8.82 0.91
C ASP A 11 6.44 -7.71 0.53
N ASP A 12 6.75 -7.55 -0.76
CA ASP A 12 7.60 -6.49 -1.28
C ASP A 12 7.04 -5.10 -0.94
N LEU A 13 5.72 -4.89 -1.16
CA LEU A 13 5.03 -3.64 -0.84
C LEU A 13 5.11 -3.28 0.66
N CYS A 14 5.13 -4.30 1.52
CA CYS A 14 5.11 -4.12 2.96
C CYS A 14 6.49 -4.18 3.61
N THR A 15 7.59 -4.37 2.87
CA THR A 15 8.94 -4.48 3.42
C THR A 15 9.26 -3.24 4.29
N PRO A 16 9.76 -3.40 5.54
CA PRO A 16 10.27 -4.62 6.19
C PRO A 16 9.26 -5.39 7.08
N LEU A 17 7.95 -5.13 6.95
CA LEU A 17 6.92 -5.75 7.80
C LEU A 17 6.75 -7.24 7.49
N THR A 18 7.08 -8.10 8.46
CA THR A 18 6.93 -9.56 8.36
C THR A 18 5.61 -10.09 8.92
N GLN A 19 4.97 -9.35 9.84
CA GLN A 19 3.72 -9.77 10.45
C GLN A 19 2.52 -9.50 9.53
N ARG A 20 1.79 -10.56 9.15
CA ARG A 20 0.60 -10.47 8.25
C ARG A 20 -0.47 -9.48 8.75
N ALA A 21 -0.70 -9.42 10.05
CA ALA A 21 -1.63 -8.46 10.64
C ALA A 21 -1.14 -7.00 10.51
N ALA A 22 0.16 -6.78 10.65
CA ALA A 22 0.78 -5.47 10.49
C ALA A 22 0.78 -5.04 9.01
N GLN A 23 1.07 -5.96 8.08
CA GLN A 23 0.94 -5.73 6.64
C GLN A 23 -0.48 -5.27 6.28
N LYS A 24 -1.52 -5.98 6.78
CA LYS A 24 -2.92 -5.57 6.58
C LYS A 24 -3.16 -4.14 7.09
N ARG A 25 -2.75 -3.85 8.34
CA ARG A 25 -2.94 -2.52 8.93
C ARG A 25 -2.22 -1.44 8.14
N PHE A 26 -1.01 -1.72 7.67
CA PHE A 26 -0.24 -0.81 6.83
C PHE A 26 -0.95 -0.52 5.52
N ILE A 27 -1.43 -1.55 4.83
CA ILE A 27 -2.17 -1.42 3.57
C ILE A 27 -3.47 -0.61 3.78
N GLU A 28 -4.24 -0.90 4.82
CA GLU A 28 -5.52 -0.21 5.08
C GLU A 28 -5.34 1.21 5.62
N LYS A 29 -4.40 1.43 6.55
CA LYS A 29 -4.28 2.69 7.30
C LYS A 29 -3.24 3.63 6.72
N VAL A 30 -2.13 3.12 6.18
CA VAL A 30 -1.04 3.94 5.66
C VAL A 30 -1.17 4.13 4.16
N LEU A 31 -1.43 3.05 3.41
CA LEU A 31 -1.64 3.15 1.96
C LEU A 31 -3.09 3.51 1.60
N GLY A 32 -4.03 3.32 2.52
CA GLY A 32 -5.45 3.63 2.30
C GLY A 32 -6.10 2.73 1.24
N ILE A 33 -5.54 1.54 1.02
CA ILE A 33 -6.04 0.59 0.03
C ILE A 33 -7.04 -0.36 0.71
N PRO A 34 -8.27 -0.51 0.19
CA PRO A 34 -9.24 -1.44 0.73
C PRO A 34 -8.77 -2.88 0.51
N VAL A 35 -8.75 -3.66 1.60
CA VAL A 35 -8.44 -5.09 1.58
C VAL A 35 -9.76 -5.87 1.49
N ALA A 36 -9.94 -6.67 0.44
CA ALA A 36 -11.19 -7.40 0.20
C ALA A 36 -11.41 -8.55 1.20
N GLY A 37 -10.35 -9.03 1.82
CA GLY A 37 -10.39 -10.13 2.78
C GLY A 37 -9.00 -10.68 3.07
N ARG A 38 -8.95 -11.83 3.72
CA ARG A 38 -7.73 -12.58 3.99
C ARG A 38 -7.79 -13.92 3.29
N ARG A 39 -6.68 -14.33 2.69
CA ARG A 39 -6.47 -15.72 2.27
C ARG A 39 -6.43 -16.64 3.50
N PRO A 40 -6.66 -17.95 3.35
CA PRO A 40 -6.40 -18.92 4.42
C PRO A 40 -4.96 -18.85 4.95
N ASP A 41 -4.01 -18.47 4.09
CA ASP A 41 -2.59 -18.28 4.41
C ASP A 41 -2.29 -16.99 5.21
N GLY A 42 -3.31 -16.15 5.45
CA GLY A 42 -3.18 -14.88 6.18
C GLY A 42 -2.73 -13.68 5.34
N VAL A 43 -2.39 -13.87 4.06
CA VAL A 43 -2.04 -12.79 3.13
C VAL A 43 -3.27 -11.91 2.83
N PRO A 44 -3.16 -10.57 2.93
CA PRO A 44 -4.25 -9.66 2.57
C PRO A 44 -4.53 -9.68 1.07
N ILE A 45 -5.80 -9.76 0.69
CA ILE A 45 -6.23 -9.73 -0.71
C ILE A 45 -6.34 -8.26 -1.14
N VAL A 46 -5.43 -7.85 -2.01
CA VAL A 46 -5.32 -6.46 -2.48
C VAL A 46 -5.53 -6.41 -3.99
N GLY A 47 -6.44 -5.57 -4.44
CA GLY A 47 -6.68 -5.34 -5.86
C GLY A 47 -5.50 -4.59 -6.50
N ARG A 48 -4.96 -5.13 -7.59
CA ARG A 48 -3.77 -4.56 -8.25
C ARG A 48 -4.01 -3.14 -8.75
N ALA A 49 -5.13 -2.91 -9.43
CA ALA A 49 -5.48 -1.58 -9.98
C ALA A 49 -5.58 -0.50 -8.90
N VAL A 50 -6.20 -0.82 -7.76
CA VAL A 50 -6.37 0.12 -6.65
C VAL A 50 -5.04 0.43 -5.97
N ALA A 51 -4.17 -0.57 -5.83
CA ALA A 51 -2.83 -0.37 -5.29
C ALA A 51 -1.99 0.55 -6.18
N GLU A 52 -2.00 0.33 -7.49
CA GLU A 52 -1.28 1.15 -8.47
C GLU A 52 -1.79 2.60 -8.51
N GLU A 53 -3.11 2.82 -8.50
CA GLU A 53 -3.69 4.17 -8.46
C GLU A 53 -3.25 4.94 -7.21
N ARG A 54 -3.29 4.31 -6.04
CA ARG A 54 -2.87 4.94 -4.78
C ARG A 54 -1.38 5.23 -4.76
N LEU A 55 -0.55 4.33 -5.30
CA LEU A 55 0.90 4.55 -5.40
C LEU A 55 1.22 5.75 -6.30
N LYS A 56 0.54 5.86 -7.46
CA LYS A 56 0.69 6.98 -8.39
C LYS A 56 0.24 8.31 -7.76
N GLN A 57 -0.89 8.31 -7.06
CA GLN A 57 -1.40 9.51 -6.37
C GLN A 57 -0.45 10.00 -5.28
N LYS A 58 0.14 9.08 -4.49
CA LYS A 58 1.09 9.47 -3.42
C LYS A 58 2.35 10.12 -3.99
N GLN A 59 2.88 9.62 -5.10
CA GLN A 59 4.02 10.25 -5.79
C GLN A 59 3.68 11.67 -6.28
N ALA A 60 2.46 11.88 -6.78
CA ALA A 60 2.01 13.20 -7.21
C ALA A 60 1.88 14.18 -6.03
N THR A 61 1.42 13.72 -4.86
CA THR A 61 1.32 14.55 -3.65
C THR A 61 2.70 14.91 -3.07
N GLU A 62 3.64 13.98 -3.02
CA GLU A 62 5.02 14.23 -2.57
C GLU A 62 5.77 15.21 -3.50
N ALA A 63 5.48 15.17 -4.80
CA ALA A 63 6.02 16.14 -5.76
C ALA A 63 5.49 17.58 -5.50
N GLN A 64 4.28 17.73 -4.98
CA GLN A 64 3.66 19.02 -4.67
C GLN A 64 4.14 19.64 -3.34
N SER A 65 4.69 18.86 -2.40
CA SER A 65 5.14 19.39 -1.10
C SER A 65 6.52 20.06 -1.10
N ARG A 66 7.07 20.42 -2.28
CA ARG A 66 8.30 21.22 -2.39
C ARG A 66 8.04 22.69 -2.02
N GLY A 67 7.91 22.94 -0.72
CA GLY A 67 7.81 24.31 -0.22
C GLY A 67 7.47 24.44 1.25
N PHE A 68 8.15 23.71 2.15
CA PHE A 68 8.11 24.09 3.56
C PHE A 68 8.95 25.36 3.74
N ASN A 69 8.28 26.51 3.77
CA ASN A 69 8.91 27.83 3.80
C ASN A 69 9.24 28.22 5.25
N TRP A 70 10.46 27.92 5.70
CA TRP A 70 11.01 28.44 6.96
C TRP A 70 11.32 29.93 6.82
N ARG A 71 10.29 30.79 6.70
CA ARG A 71 10.50 32.24 6.87
C ARG A 71 10.39 32.58 8.36
N LYS A 72 11.48 33.16 8.85
CA LYS A 72 11.68 33.68 10.20
C LYS A 72 11.11 35.09 10.31
#